data_AF-A0A1S4CWM8-F1
#
_entry.id   AF-A0A1S4CWM8-F1
#
_cell.length_a   1.000
_cell.length_b   1.000
_cell.length_c   1.000
_cell.angle_alpha   90.00
_cell.angle_beta   90.00
_cell.angle_gamma   90.00
#
_symmetry.space_group_name_H-M   'P 1'
#
loop_
_entity.id
_entity.type
_entity.pdbx_description
1 polymer ?
#
loop_
_entity_poly.entity_id
_entity_poly.type
_entity_poly.pdbx_seq_one_letter_code
_entity_poly.pdbx_strand_id
1 'polypeptide(L)'
;MDKIQKSLGSIKDNSIYFTFNGQSTKDSTLLNGSGISPFSTLVLRLRLRGGGGDGGATKAESRDCYLKIYVTKKLDKIDSNEIRLSKWLNCALSNEPLKHHVVVDKLGYIKGSKDMILVELSVIRGKEDRGVGDGEGTGFQCSITGLEFNEKYNFFALRGCGHVLSAKALKEVKSSGCLVCYKEFVESDNLVINGSEEEVAALRDRMKDERVKLKDNTKVEKGKNEDVVVNDE
;
A
#
# COMPACT_ATOMS: atom_id res chain seq x y z
N MET A 1 11.78 -70.69 10.11
CA MET A 1 11.14 -69.71 11.00
C MET A 1 12.26 -68.91 11.65
N ASP A 2 13.03 -68.14 10.86
CA ASP A 2 14.39 -67.73 11.27
C ASP A 2 14.72 -66.27 10.90
N LYS A 3 13.77 -65.36 11.14
CA LYS A 3 13.97 -63.91 10.90
C LYS A 3 13.47 -63.00 12.02
N ILE A 4 13.34 -63.49 13.26
CA ILE A 4 13.00 -62.67 14.44
C ILE A 4 13.94 -62.98 15.62
N GLN A 5 15.24 -63.15 15.37
CA GLN A 5 16.22 -63.37 16.44
C GLN A 5 17.48 -62.48 16.35
N LYS A 6 17.42 -61.36 15.61
CA LYS A 6 18.58 -60.47 15.45
C LYS A 6 18.25 -58.99 15.68
N SER A 7 17.71 -58.65 16.85
CA SER A 7 17.71 -57.25 17.33
C SER A 7 17.48 -57.09 18.84
N LEU A 8 17.99 -58.01 19.67
CA LEU A 8 18.09 -57.81 21.11
C LEU A 8 19.55 -57.98 21.54
N GLY A 9 20.40 -57.10 21.02
CA GLY A 9 21.72 -56.89 21.60
C GLY A 9 21.54 -56.28 22.99
N SER A 10 21.88 -57.05 24.03
CA SER A 10 22.15 -56.64 25.42
C SER A 10 21.43 -55.36 25.88
N ILE A 11 20.12 -55.44 26.11
CA ILE A 11 19.34 -54.40 26.79
C ILE A 11 19.76 -54.44 28.26
N LYS A 12 20.44 -53.40 28.75
CA LYS A 12 20.81 -53.29 30.17
C LYS A 12 19.53 -53.15 31.00
N ASP A 13 19.42 -53.87 32.12
CA ASP A 13 18.22 -53.91 32.99
C ASP A 13 17.67 -52.51 33.35
N ASN A 14 18.53 -51.50 33.53
CA ASN A 14 18.13 -50.13 33.86
C ASN A 14 17.45 -49.34 32.72
N SER A 15 17.31 -49.93 31.53
CA SER A 15 16.72 -49.28 30.34
C SER A 15 15.26 -49.68 30.08
N ILE A 16 14.66 -50.52 30.92
CA ILE A 16 13.26 -50.94 30.81
C ILE A 16 12.49 -50.61 32.11
N TYR A 17 11.20 -50.32 31.99
CA TYR A 17 10.29 -50.10 33.12
C TYR A 17 8.86 -50.49 32.76
N PHE A 18 8.05 -50.84 33.77
CA PHE A 18 6.65 -51.16 33.57
C PHE A 18 5.74 -49.94 33.81
N THR A 19 4.65 -49.89 33.07
CA THR A 19 3.57 -48.92 33.27
C THR A 19 2.24 -49.64 33.49
N PHE A 20 1.46 -49.15 34.47
CA PHE A 20 0.09 -49.57 34.74
C PHE A 20 -0.80 -48.32 34.70
N ASN A 21 -1.87 -48.35 33.87
CA ASN A 21 -2.75 -47.18 33.63
C ASN A 21 -2.02 -45.87 33.28
N GLY A 22 -0.90 -45.98 32.55
CA GLY A 22 -0.09 -44.82 32.14
C GLY A 22 0.89 -44.29 33.19
N GLN A 23 0.89 -44.84 34.41
CA GLN A 23 1.83 -44.46 35.47
C GLN A 23 3.00 -45.44 35.55
N SER A 24 4.22 -44.94 35.71
CA SER A 24 5.43 -45.76 35.88
C SER A 24 5.44 -46.40 37.26
N THR A 25 5.65 -47.72 37.31
CA THR A 25 5.89 -48.43 38.57
C THR A 25 7.36 -48.31 38.97
N LYS A 26 7.67 -48.24 40.28
CA LYS A 26 9.05 -48.30 40.78
C LYS A 26 9.50 -49.76 40.84
N ASP A 27 10.74 -50.04 40.49
CA ASP A 27 11.30 -51.40 40.35
C ASP A 27 11.26 -52.22 41.66
N SER A 28 11.16 -51.55 42.82
CA SER A 28 11.07 -52.18 44.16
C SER A 28 9.65 -52.42 44.68
N THR A 29 8.62 -52.19 43.86
CA THR A 29 7.22 -52.26 44.33
C THR A 29 6.69 -53.70 44.29
N LEU A 30 6.28 -54.24 45.44
CA LEU A 30 5.63 -55.54 45.51
C LEU A 30 4.18 -55.45 44.97
N LEU A 31 3.81 -56.37 44.08
CA LEU A 31 2.49 -56.43 43.42
C LEU A 31 1.31 -56.48 44.40
N ASN A 32 1.54 -56.96 45.63
CA ASN A 32 0.51 -57.14 46.64
C ASN A 32 0.04 -55.83 47.30
N GLY A 33 0.75 -54.71 47.09
CA GLY A 33 0.43 -53.40 47.69
C GLY A 33 0.16 -52.27 46.69
N SER A 34 0.25 -52.53 45.38
CA SER A 34 0.19 -51.52 44.33
C SER A 34 -1.19 -51.35 43.68
N GLY A 35 -2.22 -52.04 44.18
CA GLY A 35 -3.57 -51.99 43.59
C GLY A 35 -3.69 -52.70 42.24
N ILE A 36 -2.72 -53.55 41.89
CA ILE A 36 -2.67 -54.30 40.64
C ILE A 36 -3.44 -55.63 40.84
N SER A 37 -4.70 -55.65 40.40
CA SER A 37 -5.57 -56.83 40.49
C SER A 37 -5.09 -57.97 39.56
N PRO A 38 -5.39 -59.25 39.85
CA PRO A 38 -5.17 -60.35 38.89
C PRO A 38 -5.82 -60.04 37.52
N PHE A 39 -5.16 -60.45 36.43
CA PHE A 39 -5.55 -60.18 35.02
C PHE A 39 -5.38 -58.73 34.53
N SER A 40 -4.75 -57.87 35.33
CA SER A 40 -4.36 -56.54 34.87
C SER A 40 -3.24 -56.61 33.81
N THR A 41 -3.28 -55.67 32.86
CA THR A 41 -2.26 -55.57 31.80
C THR A 41 -1.18 -54.58 32.20
N LEU A 42 0.07 -55.05 32.27
CA LEU A 42 1.26 -54.22 32.44
C LEU A 42 1.93 -54.01 31.09
N VAL A 43 2.26 -52.76 30.78
CA VAL A 43 2.94 -52.41 29.53
C VAL A 43 4.42 -52.17 29.81
N LEU A 44 5.28 -53.03 29.26
CA LEU A 44 6.73 -52.87 29.30
C LEU A 44 7.15 -51.75 28.34
N ARG A 45 7.88 -50.76 28.85
CA ARG A 45 8.42 -49.64 28.07
C ARG A 45 9.94 -49.58 28.17
N LEU A 46 10.56 -49.13 27.08
CA LEU A 46 11.99 -48.86 26.99
C LEU A 46 12.23 -47.38 27.29
N ARG A 47 13.14 -47.07 28.21
CA ARG A 47 13.69 -45.72 28.42
C ARG A 47 14.60 -45.40 27.24
N LEU A 48 14.02 -44.91 26.16
CA LEU A 48 14.81 -44.31 25.07
C LEU A 48 15.33 -42.95 25.58
N ARG A 49 16.65 -42.77 25.60
CA ARG A 49 17.28 -41.45 25.84
C ARG A 49 16.95 -40.55 24.64
N GLY A 50 15.78 -39.90 24.66
CA GLY A 50 15.34 -39.05 23.58
C GLY A 50 14.11 -38.23 23.95
N GLY A 51 14.34 -36.93 24.18
CA GLY A 51 13.41 -35.83 23.92
C GLY A 51 12.11 -35.78 24.72
N GLY A 52 12.14 -35.10 25.86
CA GLY A 52 10.92 -34.51 26.42
C GLY A 52 10.37 -33.47 25.45
N GLY A 53 9.19 -33.72 24.91
CA GLY A 53 8.41 -32.74 24.17
C GLY A 53 7.64 -31.85 25.14
N ASP A 54 8.34 -31.02 25.92
CA ASP A 54 7.71 -29.91 26.63
C ASP A 54 7.48 -28.79 25.62
N GLY A 55 6.40 -28.93 24.85
CA GLY A 55 5.77 -27.81 24.16
C GLY A 55 5.13 -26.86 25.16
N GLY A 56 5.92 -26.31 26.08
CA GLY A 56 5.49 -25.19 26.90
C GLY A 56 5.27 -24.01 25.97
N ALA A 57 4.02 -23.58 25.81
CA ALA A 57 3.74 -22.26 25.30
C ALA A 57 4.53 -21.27 26.16
N THR A 58 5.49 -20.56 25.55
CA THR A 58 6.22 -19.48 26.22
C THR A 58 5.19 -18.48 26.71
N LYS A 59 4.86 -18.58 27.99
CA LYS A 59 4.03 -17.60 28.68
C LYS A 59 4.86 -16.32 28.73
N ALA A 60 4.56 -15.39 27.83
CA ALA A 60 5.14 -14.06 27.87
C ALA A 60 5.01 -13.51 29.29
N GLU A 61 6.13 -13.09 29.86
CA GLU A 61 6.27 -12.78 31.30
C GLU A 61 5.49 -11.52 31.73
N SER A 62 4.92 -10.77 30.79
CA SER A 62 3.98 -9.67 31.09
C SER A 62 3.12 -9.32 29.88
N ARG A 63 1.92 -8.77 30.15
CA ARG A 63 1.03 -8.20 29.13
C ARG A 63 1.69 -7.04 28.37
N ASP A 64 2.62 -6.35 29.03
CA ASP A 64 3.42 -5.28 28.44
C ASP A 64 4.38 -5.78 27.36
N CYS A 65 4.85 -7.03 27.43
CA CYS A 65 5.65 -7.64 26.37
C CYS A 65 4.82 -7.81 25.08
N TYR A 66 3.58 -8.30 25.20
CA TYR A 66 2.65 -8.39 24.07
C TYR A 66 2.31 -7.01 23.51
N LEU A 67 2.04 -6.02 24.37
CA LEU A 67 1.74 -4.66 23.92
C LEU A 67 2.94 -4.01 23.23
N LYS A 68 4.18 -4.24 23.70
CA LYS A 68 5.39 -3.78 23.01
C LYS A 68 5.53 -4.42 21.64
N ILE A 69 5.24 -5.72 21.48
CA ILE A 69 5.24 -6.42 20.18
C ILE A 69 4.19 -5.81 19.23
N TYR A 70 2.99 -5.47 19.72
CA TYR A 70 1.95 -4.85 18.89
C TYR A 70 2.21 -3.37 18.57
N VAL A 71 2.87 -2.63 19.47
CA VAL A 71 3.33 -1.25 19.24
C VAL A 71 4.52 -1.20 18.28
N THR A 72 5.36 -2.24 18.26
CA THR A 72 6.44 -2.44 17.28
C THR A 72 6.06 -3.37 16.14
N LYS A 73 4.75 -3.48 15.81
CA LYS A 73 4.37 -3.87 14.45
C LYS A 73 4.98 -2.84 13.52
N LYS A 74 6.18 -3.14 13.03
CA LYS A 74 6.68 -2.57 11.79
C LYS A 74 5.54 -2.83 10.81
N LEU A 75 4.89 -1.75 10.37
CA LEU A 75 4.03 -1.82 9.20
C LEU A 75 4.82 -2.64 8.19
N ASP A 76 4.19 -3.69 7.65
CA ASP A 76 4.83 -4.51 6.63
C ASP A 76 5.49 -3.56 5.65
N LYS A 77 6.75 -3.83 5.28
CA LYS A 77 7.46 -2.97 4.35
C LYS A 77 6.67 -2.98 3.04
N ILE A 78 5.76 -2.02 2.90
CA ILE A 78 4.99 -1.80 1.69
C ILE A 78 6.04 -1.65 0.59
N ASP A 79 5.89 -2.45 -0.45
CA ASP A 79 6.88 -2.48 -1.51
C ASP A 79 7.03 -1.06 -2.08
N SER A 80 8.27 -0.63 -2.32
CA SER A 80 8.50 0.75 -2.76
C SER A 80 7.80 1.03 -4.08
N ASN A 81 7.56 0.03 -4.93
CA ASN A 81 6.80 0.19 -6.17
C ASN A 81 5.30 0.43 -5.90
N GLU A 82 4.73 -0.21 -4.87
CA GLU A 82 3.32 -0.06 -4.50
C GLU A 82 3.02 1.35 -3.97
N ILE A 83 3.93 1.90 -3.15
CA ILE A 83 3.87 3.31 -2.71
C ILE A 83 3.95 4.26 -3.90
N ARG A 84 4.76 3.93 -4.90
CA ARG A 84 4.92 4.75 -6.10
C ARG A 84 3.67 4.71 -6.97
N LEU A 85 3.08 3.53 -7.16
CA LEU A 85 1.85 3.35 -7.95
C LEU A 85 0.64 4.01 -7.27
N SER A 86 0.54 3.95 -5.94
CA SER A 86 -0.59 4.55 -5.22
C SER A 86 -0.68 6.07 -5.44
N LYS A 87 0.44 6.77 -5.61
CA LYS A 87 0.46 8.21 -5.95
C LYS A 87 -0.27 8.52 -7.26
N TRP A 88 -0.26 7.59 -8.21
CA TRP A 88 -0.85 7.77 -9.55
C TRP A 88 -2.25 7.21 -9.67
N LEU A 89 -2.59 6.21 -8.86
CA LEU A 89 -3.84 5.46 -8.97
C LEU A 89 -4.83 5.79 -7.86
N ASN A 90 -4.42 6.50 -6.79
CA ASN A 90 -5.29 6.85 -5.68
C ASN A 90 -5.46 8.36 -5.53
N CYS A 91 -6.62 8.75 -4.99
CA CYS A 91 -6.92 10.13 -4.67
C CYS A 91 -6.00 10.64 -3.56
N ALA A 92 -5.33 11.77 -3.77
CA ALA A 92 -4.43 12.35 -2.76
C ALA A 92 -5.14 12.76 -1.46
N LEU A 93 -6.47 12.96 -1.48
CA LEU A 93 -7.25 13.32 -0.30
C LEU A 93 -7.81 12.11 0.45
N SER A 94 -8.45 11.18 -0.25
CA SER A 94 -9.12 10.02 0.37
C SER A 94 -8.24 8.77 0.43
N ASN A 95 -7.15 8.72 -0.34
CA ASN A 95 -6.32 7.53 -0.59
C ASN A 95 -7.09 6.34 -1.20
N GLU A 96 -8.32 6.55 -1.65
CA GLU A 96 -9.09 5.53 -2.37
C GLU A 96 -8.66 5.46 -3.84
N PRO A 97 -8.84 4.31 -4.50
CA PRO A 97 -8.62 4.18 -5.94
C PRO A 97 -9.39 5.27 -6.71
N LEU A 98 -8.69 5.96 -7.61
CA LEU A 98 -9.24 7.00 -8.45
C LEU A 98 -10.37 6.44 -9.30
N LYS A 99 -11.53 7.09 -9.22
CA LYS A 99 -12.70 6.80 -10.05
C LYS A 99 -13.07 8.04 -10.83
N HIS A 100 -13.70 7.85 -11.98
CA HIS A 100 -14.32 8.96 -12.69
C HIS A 100 -15.42 9.56 -11.80
N HIS A 101 -15.51 10.87 -11.60
CA HIS A 101 -14.76 12.00 -12.16
C HIS A 101 -13.51 12.38 -11.33
N VAL A 102 -12.38 12.66 -11.99
CA VAL A 102 -11.13 13.06 -11.31
C VAL A 102 -10.91 14.57 -11.45
N VAL A 103 -10.44 15.20 -10.38
CA VAL A 103 -10.13 16.63 -10.33
C VAL A 103 -8.65 16.82 -10.06
N VAL A 104 -8.05 17.79 -10.76
CA VAL A 104 -6.67 18.23 -10.54
C VAL A 104 -6.68 19.69 -10.12
N ASP A 105 -5.83 20.02 -9.17
CA ASP A 105 -5.51 21.39 -8.77
C ASP A 105 -4.07 21.70 -9.17
N LYS A 106 -3.76 22.98 -9.39
CA LYS A 106 -2.43 23.47 -9.78
C LYS A 106 -1.34 23.05 -8.79
N LEU A 107 -1.63 22.99 -7.49
CA LEU A 107 -0.61 22.80 -6.45
C LEU A 107 -0.84 21.60 -5.53
N GLY A 108 -1.93 20.86 -5.73
CA GLY A 108 -2.34 19.75 -4.86
C GLY A 108 -2.89 20.21 -3.51
N TYR A 109 -3.24 21.49 -3.36
CA TYR A 109 -3.89 22.03 -2.16
C TYR A 109 -5.15 22.76 -2.59
N ILE A 110 -6.24 22.01 -2.61
CA ILE A 110 -7.57 22.53 -2.94
C ILE A 110 -7.92 23.62 -1.90
N LYS A 111 -7.85 24.89 -2.32
CA LYS A 111 -8.21 26.06 -1.51
C LYS A 111 -9.62 26.55 -1.80
N GLY A 112 -10.17 26.24 -2.98
CA GLY A 112 -11.53 26.57 -3.38
C GLY A 112 -11.93 25.91 -4.70
N SER A 113 -13.23 25.90 -4.98
CA SER A 113 -13.81 25.29 -6.19
C SER A 113 -13.35 25.92 -7.51
N LYS A 114 -12.81 27.15 -7.47
CA LYS A 114 -12.28 27.85 -8.65
C LYS A 114 -10.90 27.34 -9.09
N ASP A 115 -10.18 26.66 -8.21
CA ASP A 115 -8.84 26.13 -8.47
C ASP A 115 -8.89 24.68 -9.01
N MET A 116 -10.08 24.08 -9.02
CA MET A 116 -10.33 22.72 -9.49
C MET A 116 -10.54 22.71 -11.00
N ILE A 117 -9.80 21.84 -11.69
CA ILE A 117 -10.03 21.52 -13.10
C ILE A 117 -10.52 20.08 -13.15
N LEU A 118 -11.70 19.89 -13.76
CA LEU A 118 -12.21 18.56 -14.05
C LEU A 118 -11.34 17.94 -15.13
N VAL A 119 -10.85 16.74 -14.87
CA VAL A 119 -9.91 16.05 -15.75
C VAL A 119 -10.53 14.77 -16.29
N GLU A 120 -10.40 14.59 -17.60
CA GLU A 120 -10.87 13.41 -18.30
C GLU A 120 -9.70 12.45 -18.54
N LEU A 121 -9.75 11.32 -17.83
CA LEU A 121 -8.78 10.23 -17.92
C LEU A 121 -9.40 9.06 -18.68
N SER A 122 -8.66 8.49 -19.63
CA SER A 122 -9.08 7.27 -20.32
C SER A 122 -8.73 6.05 -19.49
N VAL A 123 -9.69 5.14 -19.32
CA VAL A 123 -9.49 3.86 -18.61
C VAL A 123 -8.93 2.82 -19.59
N ILE A 124 -8.02 1.98 -19.11
CA ILE A 124 -7.48 0.84 -19.86
C ILE A 124 -8.59 -0.21 -19.99
N ARG A 125 -9.05 -0.45 -21.23
CA ARG A 125 -10.07 -1.48 -21.54
C ARG A 125 -9.49 -2.88 -21.25
N GLY A 126 -10.19 -3.68 -20.43
CA GLY A 126 -9.83 -5.07 -20.14
C GLY A 126 -9.23 -5.35 -18.75
N LYS A 127 -9.15 -4.34 -17.87
CA LYS A 127 -8.80 -4.53 -16.44
C LYS A 127 -10.02 -4.68 -15.52
N GLU A 128 -11.22 -4.70 -16.10
CA GLU A 128 -12.52 -4.74 -15.42
C GLU A 128 -13.08 -6.17 -15.27
N ASP A 129 -12.71 -7.12 -16.15
CA ASP A 129 -13.36 -8.44 -16.26
C ASP A 129 -12.49 -9.67 -15.90
N ARG A 130 -11.33 -9.47 -15.26
CA ARG A 130 -10.59 -10.60 -14.66
C ARG A 130 -10.79 -10.62 -13.16
N GLY A 131 -11.95 -11.14 -12.75
CA GLY A 131 -12.22 -11.49 -11.37
C GLY A 131 -11.19 -12.50 -10.83
N VAL A 132 -10.81 -12.29 -9.57
CA VAL A 132 -10.01 -13.16 -8.68
C VAL A 132 -8.48 -13.05 -8.84
N GLY A 133 -7.87 -12.24 -7.96
CA GLY A 133 -6.45 -12.30 -7.61
C GLY A 133 -5.75 -10.93 -7.55
N ASP A 134 -5.75 -10.29 -6.38
CA ASP A 134 -4.64 -9.48 -5.86
C ASP A 134 -3.96 -8.47 -6.81
N GLY A 135 -4.73 -7.53 -7.37
CA GLY A 135 -4.21 -6.53 -8.31
C GLY A 135 -5.05 -5.25 -8.38
N GLU A 136 -5.23 -4.61 -7.22
CA GLU A 136 -6.01 -3.39 -7.03
C GLU A 136 -5.39 -2.20 -7.78
N GLY A 137 -6.09 -1.72 -8.82
CA GLY A 137 -5.72 -0.48 -9.50
C GLY A 137 -6.50 -0.27 -10.79
N THR A 138 -7.39 0.72 -10.78
CA THR A 138 -8.00 1.32 -11.98
C THR A 138 -6.88 1.84 -12.88
N GLY A 139 -6.63 1.16 -13.99
CA GLY A 139 -5.58 1.59 -14.91
C GLY A 139 -6.05 2.76 -15.75
N PHE A 140 -5.36 3.90 -15.66
CA PHE A 140 -5.55 5.02 -16.58
C PHE A 140 -4.46 5.02 -17.65
N GLN A 141 -4.80 5.48 -18.84
CA GLN A 141 -3.88 5.64 -19.96
C GLN A 141 -4.07 6.98 -20.67
N CYS A 142 -3.02 7.45 -21.33
CA CYS A 142 -3.15 8.56 -22.27
C CYS A 142 -3.96 8.11 -23.49
N SER A 143 -4.96 8.90 -23.88
CA SER A 143 -5.81 8.63 -25.05
C SER A 143 -5.04 8.60 -26.38
N ILE A 144 -3.92 9.33 -26.46
CA ILE A 144 -3.15 9.47 -27.70
C ILE A 144 -2.04 8.42 -27.80
N THR A 145 -1.24 8.25 -26.75
CA THR A 145 -0.08 7.35 -26.78
C THR A 145 -0.37 5.97 -26.21
N GLY A 146 -1.50 5.78 -25.53
CA GLY A 146 -1.81 4.53 -24.81
C GLY A 146 -0.89 4.27 -23.61
N LEU A 147 -0.04 5.22 -23.23
CA LEU A 147 0.87 5.06 -22.10
C LEU A 147 0.10 5.02 -20.78
N GLU A 148 0.33 3.98 -19.99
CA GLU A 148 -0.25 3.82 -18.66
C GLU A 148 0.29 4.89 -17.71
N PHE A 149 -0.60 5.39 -16.85
CA PHE A 149 -0.24 6.35 -15.80
C PHE A 149 0.73 5.70 -14.82
N ASN A 150 1.95 6.21 -14.82
CA ASN A 150 3.04 5.71 -14.00
C ASN A 150 4.03 6.86 -13.73
N GLU A 151 5.00 6.60 -12.86
CA GLU A 151 6.06 7.57 -12.54
C GLU A 151 7.13 7.70 -13.63
N LYS A 152 7.14 6.80 -14.63
CA LYS A 152 8.17 6.81 -15.68
C LYS A 152 7.91 7.88 -16.74
N TYR A 153 6.65 8.26 -16.92
CA TYR A 153 6.23 9.22 -17.94
C TYR A 153 5.58 10.44 -17.29
N ASN A 154 5.85 11.61 -17.84
CA ASN A 154 5.19 12.84 -17.41
C ASN A 154 3.85 12.98 -18.14
N PHE A 155 2.81 13.37 -17.41
CA PHE A 155 1.48 13.62 -17.92
C PHE A 155 1.08 15.07 -17.66
N PHE A 156 0.41 15.68 -18.62
CA PHE A 156 -0.07 17.06 -18.58
C PHE A 156 -1.58 17.10 -18.68
N ALA A 157 -2.25 17.79 -17.75
CA ALA A 157 -3.64 18.19 -17.88
C ALA A 157 -3.72 19.58 -18.52
N LEU A 158 -4.51 19.71 -19.57
CA LEU A 158 -4.77 21.01 -20.21
C LEU A 158 -5.82 21.79 -19.43
N ARG A 159 -5.49 22.98 -18.94
CA ARG A 159 -6.44 23.81 -18.17
C ARG A 159 -7.70 24.20 -18.94
N GLY A 160 -7.58 24.43 -20.26
CA GLY A 160 -8.71 24.89 -21.08
C GLY A 160 -9.80 23.84 -21.35
N CYS A 161 -9.46 22.54 -21.24
CA CYS A 161 -10.38 21.46 -21.58
C CYS A 161 -10.37 20.24 -20.64
N GLY A 162 -9.39 20.10 -19.74
CA GLY A 162 -9.31 18.98 -18.81
C GLY A 162 -8.77 17.67 -19.39
N HIS A 163 -8.40 17.61 -20.67
CA HIS A 163 -7.82 16.39 -21.24
C HIS A 163 -6.40 16.16 -20.72
N VAL A 164 -6.09 14.90 -20.37
CA VAL A 164 -4.73 14.50 -20.00
C VAL A 164 -3.99 13.89 -21.17
N LEU A 165 -2.80 14.43 -21.43
CA LEU A 165 -1.91 14.00 -22.49
C LEU A 165 -0.53 13.69 -21.93
N SER A 166 0.12 12.66 -22.46
CA SER A 166 1.52 12.38 -22.11
C SER A 166 2.44 13.47 -22.69
N ALA A 167 3.56 13.73 -22.01
CA ALA A 167 4.59 14.64 -22.47
C ALA A 167 5.13 14.26 -23.86
N LYS A 168 5.16 12.96 -24.16
CA LYS A 168 5.57 12.42 -25.45
C LYS A 168 4.63 12.87 -26.58
N ALA A 169 3.31 12.79 -26.36
CA ALA A 169 2.31 13.21 -27.34
C ALA A 169 2.45 14.70 -27.71
N LEU A 170 2.63 15.56 -26.71
CA LEU A 170 2.77 17.00 -26.92
C LEU A 170 4.08 17.36 -27.64
N LYS A 171 5.18 16.66 -27.33
CA LYS A 171 6.49 16.88 -27.98
C LYS A 171 6.51 16.42 -29.44
N GLU A 172 5.82 15.34 -29.76
CA GLU A 172 5.79 14.77 -31.12
C GLU A 172 4.91 15.57 -32.08
N VAL A 173 3.75 16.06 -31.62
CA VAL A 173 2.76 16.68 -32.51
C VAL A 173 2.85 18.21 -32.56
N LYS A 174 3.51 18.87 -31.59
CA LYS A 174 3.67 20.35 -31.51
C LYS A 174 2.42 21.14 -31.95
N SER A 175 1.25 20.69 -31.50
CA SER A 175 -0.01 21.35 -31.85
C SER A 175 -0.27 22.53 -30.91
N SER A 176 -0.81 23.62 -31.46
CA SER A 176 -1.34 24.76 -30.69
C SER A 176 -2.72 24.47 -30.06
N GLY A 177 -3.22 23.24 -30.19
CA GLY A 177 -4.54 22.82 -29.74
C GLY A 177 -4.57 21.39 -29.21
N CYS A 178 -5.55 21.12 -28.36
CA CYS A 178 -5.75 19.83 -27.70
C CYS A 178 -5.94 18.71 -28.73
N LEU A 179 -5.22 17.60 -28.56
CA LEU A 179 -5.30 16.46 -29.49
C LEU A 179 -6.60 15.66 -29.43
N VAL A 180 -7.46 15.92 -28.42
CA VAL A 180 -8.74 15.23 -28.25
C VAL A 180 -9.92 16.11 -28.70
N CYS A 181 -9.95 17.37 -28.25
CA CYS A 181 -11.08 18.27 -28.52
C CYS A 181 -10.73 19.49 -29.38
N TYR A 182 -9.50 19.58 -29.89
CA TYR A 182 -9.02 20.65 -30.78
C TYR A 182 -9.08 22.07 -30.22
N LYS A 183 -9.40 22.24 -28.94
CA LYS A 183 -9.39 23.55 -28.28
C LYS A 183 -7.96 24.09 -28.21
N GLU A 184 -7.78 25.34 -28.62
CA GLU A 184 -6.50 26.04 -28.54
C GLU A 184 -6.03 26.17 -27.08
N PHE A 185 -4.73 25.97 -26.86
CA PHE A 185 -4.13 26.12 -25.54
C PHE A 185 -2.73 26.72 -25.65
N VAL A 186 -2.29 27.39 -24.59
CA VAL A 186 -0.93 27.94 -24.48
C VAL A 186 -0.09 26.96 -23.66
N GLU A 187 1.21 26.82 -23.95
CA GLU A 187 2.10 25.95 -23.17
C GLU A 187 2.12 26.27 -21.65
N SER A 188 1.74 27.49 -21.28
CA SER A 188 1.55 27.91 -19.88
C SER A 188 0.34 27.29 -19.18
N ASP A 189 -0.64 26.78 -19.93
CA ASP A 189 -1.83 26.10 -19.42
C ASP A 189 -1.60 24.59 -19.19
N ASN A 190 -0.38 24.10 -19.48
CA ASN A 190 0.01 22.72 -19.22
C ASN A 190 0.26 22.51 -17.73
N LEU A 191 -0.61 21.75 -17.08
CA LEU A 191 -0.46 21.39 -15.67
C LEU A 191 0.17 20.00 -15.56
N VAL A 192 1.37 19.94 -14.97
CA VAL A 192 2.07 18.67 -14.74
C VAL A 192 1.34 17.89 -13.64
N ILE A 193 0.88 16.68 -13.95
CA ILE A 193 0.32 15.75 -12.97
C ILE A 193 1.47 15.00 -12.30
N ASN A 194 1.52 15.03 -10.97
CA ASN A 194 2.50 14.28 -10.16
C ASN A 194 3.97 14.51 -10.55
N GLY A 195 4.31 15.71 -11.06
CA GLY A 195 5.66 16.07 -11.48
C GLY A 195 6.72 15.98 -10.39
N SER A 196 8.00 16.11 -10.79
CA SER A 196 9.11 16.15 -9.83
C SER A 196 8.98 17.37 -8.91
N GLU A 197 9.61 17.29 -7.74
CA GLU A 197 9.58 18.39 -6.77
C GLU A 197 10.08 19.72 -7.37
N GLU A 198 11.04 19.66 -8.30
CA GLU A 198 11.58 20.81 -9.03
C GLU A 198 10.55 21.43 -9.99
N GLU A 199 9.82 20.61 -10.76
CA GLU A 199 8.78 21.08 -11.68
C GLU A 199 7.61 21.71 -10.90
N VAL A 200 7.25 21.11 -9.77
CA VAL A 200 6.20 21.62 -8.88
C VAL A 200 6.65 22.93 -8.20
N ALA A 201 7.92 23.07 -7.83
CA ALA A 201 8.47 24.31 -7.28
C ALA A 201 8.45 25.45 -8.31
N ALA A 202 8.87 25.18 -9.55
CA ALA A 202 8.81 26.15 -10.63
C ALA A 202 7.36 26.61 -10.92
N LEU A 203 6.39 25.69 -10.87
CA LEU A 203 4.97 26.03 -11.00
C LEU A 203 4.49 26.90 -9.82
N ARG A 204 4.93 26.61 -8.60
CA ARG A 204 4.62 27.44 -7.41
C ARG A 204 5.14 28.86 -7.55
N ASP A 205 6.35 29.04 -8.06
CA ASP A 205 6.94 30.37 -8.17
C ASP A 205 6.27 31.19 -9.27
N ARG A 206 6.00 30.59 -10.44
CA ARG A 206 5.20 31.23 -11.50
C ARG A 206 3.82 31.69 -11.01
N MET A 207 3.17 30.90 -10.15
CA MET A 207 1.88 31.26 -9.57
C MET A 207 1.96 32.38 -8.53
N LYS A 208 3.03 32.45 -7.74
CA LYS A 208 3.24 33.58 -6.81
C LYS A 208 3.37 34.86 -7.61
N ASP A 209 4.11 34.82 -8.71
CA ASP A 209 4.28 35.97 -9.60
C ASP A 209 2.97 36.39 -10.27
N GLU A 210 2.14 35.44 -10.74
CA GLU A 210 0.80 35.72 -11.26
C GLU A 210 -0.12 36.35 -10.21
N ARG A 211 -0.07 35.87 -8.96
CA ARG A 211 -0.87 36.43 -7.85
C ARG A 211 -0.43 37.84 -7.48
N VAL A 212 0.86 38.15 -7.56
CA VAL A 212 1.38 39.50 -7.34
C VAL A 212 0.90 40.44 -8.44
N LYS A 213 1.03 40.03 -9.71
CA LYS A 213 0.55 40.81 -10.87
C LYS A 213 -0.96 41.09 -10.82
N LEU A 214 -1.77 40.13 -10.40
CA LEU A 214 -3.22 40.33 -10.22
C LEU A 214 -3.54 41.31 -9.10
N LYS A 215 -2.80 41.27 -7.99
CA LYS A 215 -2.97 42.24 -6.89
C LYS A 215 -2.56 43.65 -7.32
N ASP A 216 -1.50 43.77 -8.10
CA ASP A 216 -1.02 45.07 -8.58
C ASP A 216 -2.00 45.65 -9.62
N ASN A 217 -2.51 44.84 -10.55
CA ASN A 217 -3.54 45.27 -11.50
C ASN A 217 -4.85 45.68 -10.79
N THR A 218 -5.26 44.96 -9.75
CA THR A 218 -6.46 45.32 -8.96
C THR A 218 -6.27 46.64 -8.21
N LYS A 219 -5.06 46.93 -7.70
CA LYS A 219 -4.74 48.23 -7.08
C LYS A 219 -4.76 49.37 -8.09
N VAL A 220 -4.25 49.13 -9.31
CA VAL A 220 -4.25 50.12 -10.40
C VAL A 220 -5.67 50.41 -10.89
N GLU A 221 -6.55 49.40 -10.98
CA GLU A 221 -7.97 49.66 -11.31
C GLU A 221 -8.71 50.39 -10.20
N LYS A 222 -8.40 50.12 -8.92
CA LYS A 222 -9.04 50.80 -7.79
C LYS A 222 -8.64 52.28 -7.69
N GLY A 223 -7.43 52.64 -8.11
CA GLY A 223 -6.96 54.03 -8.15
C GLY A 223 -7.48 54.86 -9.34
N LYS A 224 -8.08 54.25 -10.37
CA LYS A 224 -8.63 54.98 -11.53
C LYS A 224 -10.08 55.43 -11.37
N ASN A 225 -10.79 55.00 -10.32
CA ASN A 225 -12.18 55.37 -10.08
C ASN A 225 -12.38 56.53 -9.08
N GLU A 226 -11.30 57.16 -8.58
CA GLU A 226 -11.40 58.23 -7.57
C GLU A 226 -11.22 59.67 -8.10
N ASP A 227 -10.85 59.88 -9.38
CA ASP A 227 -10.63 61.23 -9.94
C ASP A 227 -11.56 61.57 -11.12
N VAL A 228 -12.88 61.67 -10.89
CA VAL A 228 -13.76 62.56 -11.69
C VAL A 228 -14.86 63.14 -10.78
N VAL A 229 -14.51 64.14 -9.99
CA VAL A 229 -15.45 65.19 -9.56
C VAL A 229 -14.79 66.53 -9.86
N VAL A 230 -14.98 67.00 -11.10
CA VAL A 230 -14.71 68.39 -11.46
C VAL A 230 -15.98 69.17 -11.14
N ASN A 231 -15.85 70.13 -10.23
CA ASN A 231 -16.85 71.14 -9.92
C ASN A 231 -17.07 72.03 -11.14
N ASP A 232 -18.31 72.38 -11.45
CA ASP A 232 -18.65 73.64 -12.10
C ASP A 232 -20.06 74.09 -11.63
N GLU A 233 -20.04 75.31 -11.09
CA GLU A 233 -21.08 76.33 -10.81
C GLU A 233 -22.53 75.96 -10.43
#